data_AF-A0A9D6U3Q2-F1
#
_entry.id   AF-A0A9D6U3Q2-F1
#
_cell.length_a   1.000
_cell.length_b   1.000
_cell.length_c   1.000
_cell.angle_alpha   90.00
_cell.angle_beta   90.00
_cell.angle_gamma   90.00
#
_symmetry.space_group_name_H-M   'P 1'
#
loop_
_entity.id
_entity.type
_entity.pdbx_description
1 polymer ?
#
loop_
_entity_poly.entity_id
_entity_poly.type
_entity_poly.pdbx_seq_one_letter_code
_entity_poly.pdbx_strand_id
1 'polypeptide(L)'
;MGLARLEWRLRTTDAFEKEKHIPSPNFPKAPLTIQALGSKAGSFFLFLLLLAVAILALIPYLLWGLALHLAVWLRWFPQGKRILLVYSHSPLWQDYLESRILPHLGRQGVILNWSERKKWERRFSLPVLVFHYFGGRREFNPLAVVFRPCRWAKIFRFWQPFREFKHGKSETLEKMTAELLEEVRR
;
A
#
# COMPACT_ATOMS: atom_id res chain seq x y z
N MET A 1 -78.21 32.67 -27.14
CA MET A 1 -76.92 32.24 -27.74
C MET A 1 -76.22 31.30 -26.78
N GLY A 2 -76.71 30.07 -26.70
CA GLY A 2 -76.21 28.99 -25.86
C GLY A 2 -76.47 27.67 -26.59
N LEU A 3 -75.82 26.60 -26.13
CA LEU A 3 -76.02 25.20 -26.56
C LEU A 3 -75.34 24.76 -27.87
N ALA A 4 -74.06 25.09 -28.09
CA ALA A 4 -73.27 24.41 -29.14
C ALA A 4 -71.84 24.01 -28.72
N ARG A 5 -71.40 24.35 -27.50
CA ARG A 5 -69.99 24.17 -27.08
C ARG A 5 -69.75 23.06 -26.05
N LEU A 6 -70.81 22.38 -25.58
CA LEU A 6 -70.68 21.33 -24.55
C LEU A 6 -70.81 19.89 -25.08
N GLU A 7 -71.29 19.67 -26.32
CA GLU A 7 -71.42 18.30 -26.85
C GLU A 7 -70.13 17.70 -27.41
N TRP A 8 -69.14 18.53 -27.79
CA TRP A 8 -67.91 18.00 -28.40
C TRP A 8 -66.96 17.30 -27.41
N ARG A 9 -67.19 17.44 -26.09
CA ARG A 9 -66.27 16.92 -25.05
C ARG A 9 -66.66 15.55 -24.49
N LEU A 10 -67.87 15.06 -24.76
CA LEU A 10 -68.34 13.76 -24.25
C LEU A 10 -68.28 12.64 -25.29
N ARG A 11 -67.84 12.92 -26.53
CA ARG A 11 -67.76 11.93 -27.61
C ARG A 11 -66.35 11.38 -27.87
N THR A 12 -65.33 11.89 -27.19
CA THR A 12 -63.92 11.51 -27.41
C THR A 12 -63.33 10.63 -26.31
N THR A 13 -64.03 10.40 -25.20
CA THR A 13 -63.58 9.50 -24.14
C THR A 13 -63.91 8.04 -24.41
N ASP A 14 -65.01 7.74 -25.09
CA ASP A 14 -65.43 6.34 -25.31
C ASP A 14 -64.71 5.65 -26.49
N ALA A 15 -64.05 6.43 -27.37
CA ALA A 15 -63.31 5.89 -28.51
C ALA A 15 -61.89 5.41 -28.15
N PHE A 16 -61.31 5.88 -27.04
CA PHE A 16 -59.93 5.55 -26.65
C PHE A 16 -59.81 4.33 -25.73
N GLU A 17 -60.91 3.85 -25.15
CA GLU A 17 -60.87 2.71 -24.21
C GLU A 17 -61.02 1.34 -24.91
N LYS A 18 -61.43 1.32 -26.18
CA LYS A 18 -61.65 0.08 -26.94
C LYS A 18 -60.41 -0.46 -27.66
N GLU A 19 -59.28 0.25 -27.61
CA GLU A 19 -58.02 -0.13 -28.29
C GLU A 19 -56.96 -0.76 -27.36
N LYS A 20 -57.32 -1.12 -26.12
CA LYS A 20 -56.41 -1.74 -25.14
C LYS A 20 -56.34 -3.28 -25.18
N HIS A 21 -56.82 -3.91 -26.24
CA HIS A 21 -56.82 -5.37 -26.36
C HIS A 21 -56.30 -5.85 -27.73
N ILE A 22 -55.17 -5.32 -28.16
CA ILE A 22 -54.34 -6.01 -29.16
C ILE A 22 -53.50 -7.03 -28.37
N PRO A 23 -53.74 -8.35 -28.53
CA PRO A 23 -52.87 -9.34 -27.91
C PRO A 23 -51.46 -9.11 -28.42
N SER A 24 -50.53 -8.80 -27.51
CA SER A 24 -49.14 -8.61 -27.88
C SER A 24 -48.65 -9.87 -28.61
N PRO A 25 -48.04 -9.74 -29.80
CA PRO A 25 -47.52 -10.88 -30.53
C PRO A 25 -46.58 -11.67 -29.61
N ASN A 26 -46.90 -12.95 -29.42
CA ASN A 26 -46.12 -13.87 -28.62
C ASN A 26 -44.84 -14.21 -29.38
N PHE A 27 -43.89 -13.27 -29.39
CA PHE A 27 -42.59 -13.48 -30.01
C PHE A 27 -41.88 -14.61 -29.25
N PRO A 28 -41.40 -15.65 -29.93
CA PRO A 28 -40.62 -16.70 -29.28
C PRO A 28 -39.43 -16.02 -28.58
N LYS A 29 -39.35 -16.17 -27.25
CA LYS A 29 -38.21 -15.70 -26.46
C LYS A 29 -36.95 -16.31 -27.09
N ALA A 30 -36.09 -15.47 -27.67
CA ALA A 30 -34.83 -15.91 -28.24
C ALA A 30 -34.09 -16.78 -27.21
N PRO A 31 -33.50 -17.91 -27.62
CA PRO A 31 -32.84 -18.82 -26.69
C PRO A 31 -31.76 -18.05 -25.91
N LEU A 32 -31.98 -17.95 -24.59
CA LEU A 32 -31.18 -17.23 -23.59
C LEU A 32 -29.74 -17.76 -23.41
N THR A 33 -29.22 -18.53 -24.37
CA THR A 33 -28.05 -19.40 -24.15
C THR A 33 -26.72 -18.80 -24.63
N ILE A 34 -26.73 -17.72 -25.43
CA ILE A 34 -25.49 -17.15 -26.00
C ILE A 34 -24.84 -16.09 -25.09
N GLN A 35 -25.58 -15.42 -24.20
CA GLN A 35 -25.02 -14.36 -23.34
C GLN A 35 -24.21 -14.88 -22.14
N ALA A 36 -24.41 -16.13 -21.71
CA ALA A 36 -23.77 -16.67 -20.49
C ALA A 36 -22.39 -17.32 -20.74
N LEU A 37 -22.03 -17.63 -21.99
CA LEU A 37 -20.77 -18.33 -22.30
C LEU A 37 -19.59 -17.37 -22.59
N GLY A 38 -19.88 -16.13 -23.00
CA GLY A 38 -18.85 -15.12 -23.30
C GLY A 38 -18.18 -14.49 -22.07
N SER A 39 -18.81 -14.55 -20.89
CA SER A 39 -18.32 -13.86 -19.69
C SER A 39 -17.14 -14.56 -19.01
N LYS A 40 -17.10 -15.90 -19.03
CA LYS A 40 -16.05 -16.69 -18.34
C LYS A 40 -14.72 -16.67 -19.09
N ALA A 41 -14.76 -16.80 -20.42
CA ALA A 41 -13.54 -16.73 -21.25
C ALA A 41 -12.91 -15.34 -21.16
N GLY A 42 -13.70 -14.27 -21.28
CA GLY A 42 -13.21 -12.90 -21.13
C GLY A 42 -12.61 -12.63 -19.75
N SER A 43 -13.24 -13.12 -18.67
CA SER A 43 -12.71 -13.00 -17.31
C SER A 43 -11.38 -13.73 -17.13
N PHE A 44 -11.23 -14.92 -17.71
CA PHE A 44 -9.98 -15.68 -17.65
C PHE A 44 -8.83 -14.97 -18.39
N PHE A 45 -9.07 -14.47 -19.60
CA PHE A 45 -8.06 -13.70 -20.34
C PHE A 45 -7.67 -12.41 -19.61
N LEU A 46 -8.64 -11.69 -19.04
CA LEU A 46 -8.36 -10.51 -18.22
C LEU A 46 -7.49 -10.86 -17.02
N PHE A 47 -7.78 -11.96 -16.32
CA PHE A 47 -6.97 -12.45 -15.21
C PHE A 47 -5.53 -12.75 -15.62
N LEU A 48 -5.32 -13.48 -16.73
CA LEU A 48 -3.98 -13.79 -17.23
C LEU A 48 -3.20 -12.52 -17.61
N LEU A 49 -3.86 -11.55 -18.24
CA LEU A 49 -3.25 -10.26 -18.57
C LEU A 49 -2.82 -9.51 -17.30
N LEU A 50 -3.70 -9.42 -16.30
CA LEU A 50 -3.37 -8.78 -15.02
C LEU A 50 -2.23 -9.49 -14.29
N LEU A 51 -2.19 -10.82 -14.34
CA LEU A 51 -1.11 -11.61 -13.77
C LEU A 51 0.22 -11.34 -14.48
N ALA A 52 0.23 -11.29 -15.82
CA ALA A 52 1.42 -10.97 -16.61
C ALA A 52 1.93 -9.56 -16.28
N VAL A 53 1.05 -8.57 -16.19
CA VAL A 53 1.40 -7.19 -15.78
C VAL A 53 1.94 -7.17 -14.35
N ALA A 54 1.34 -7.91 -13.42
CA ALA A 54 1.81 -8.00 -12.04
C ALA A 54 3.21 -8.61 -11.95
N ILE A 55 3.49 -9.68 -12.69
CA ILE A 55 4.82 -10.31 -12.77
C ILE A 55 5.83 -9.32 -13.36
N LEU A 56 5.47 -8.65 -14.46
CA LEU A 56 6.33 -7.68 -15.12
C LEU A 56 6.65 -6.48 -14.21
N ALA A 57 5.73 -6.08 -13.33
CA ALA A 57 5.96 -5.04 -12.32
C ALA A 57 6.76 -5.54 -11.11
N LEU A 58 6.62 -6.82 -10.73
CA LEU A 58 7.31 -7.41 -9.58
C LEU A 58 8.80 -7.62 -9.84
N ILE A 59 9.18 -8.06 -11.05
CA ILE A 59 10.59 -8.30 -11.42
C ILE A 59 11.48 -7.08 -11.17
N PRO A 60 11.21 -5.87 -11.71
CA PRO A 60 12.06 -4.70 -11.48
C PRO A 60 12.09 -4.29 -10.00
N TYR A 61 11.00 -4.49 -9.26
CA TYR A 61 10.97 -4.24 -7.82
C TYR A 61 11.93 -5.17 -7.04
N LEU A 62 11.96 -6.46 -7.40
CA LEU A 62 12.88 -7.43 -6.80
C LEU A 62 14.34 -7.15 -7.19
N LEU A 63 14.59 -6.84 -8.46
CA LEU A 63 15.91 -6.46 -8.95
C LEU A 63 16.44 -5.21 -8.25
N TRP A 64 15.57 -4.22 -8.04
CA TRP A 64 15.92 -3.01 -7.28
C TRP A 64 16.28 -3.32 -5.83
N GLY A 65 15.50 -4.19 -5.18
CA GLY A 65 15.80 -4.68 -3.84
C GLY A 65 17.15 -5.38 -3.75
N LEU A 66 17.44 -6.27 -4.70
CA LEU A 66 18.73 -6.97 -4.79
C LEU A 66 19.88 -5.99 -5.00
N ALA A 67 19.74 -5.03 -5.91
CA ALA A 67 20.74 -4.00 -6.18
C ALA A 67 21.06 -3.18 -4.92
N LEU A 68 20.05 -2.84 -4.11
CA LEU A 68 20.25 -2.15 -2.83
C LEU A 68 20.99 -3.01 -1.81
N HIS A 69 20.67 -4.30 -1.70
CA HIS A 69 21.41 -5.22 -0.81
C HIS A 69 22.89 -5.31 -1.21
N LEU A 70 23.16 -5.50 -2.51
CA LEU A 70 24.53 -5.53 -3.03
C LEU A 70 25.25 -4.21 -2.77
N ALA A 71 24.60 -3.07 -3.01
CA ALA A 71 25.19 -1.76 -2.75
C ALA A 71 25.53 -1.56 -1.27
N VAL A 72 24.67 -2.01 -0.36
CA VAL A 72 24.93 -1.99 1.09
C VAL A 72 26.10 -2.90 1.45
N TRP A 73 26.12 -4.15 0.97
CA TRP A 73 27.23 -5.07 1.24
C TRP A 73 28.56 -4.55 0.73
N LEU A 74 28.59 -3.96 -0.47
CA LEU A 74 29.84 -3.46 -1.06
C LEU A 74 30.31 -2.14 -0.45
N ARG A 75 29.40 -1.28 0.05
CA ARG A 75 29.77 0.07 0.54
C ARG A 75 29.77 0.21 2.05
N TRP A 76 28.80 -0.39 2.74
CA TRP A 76 28.64 -0.21 4.19
C TRP A 76 29.47 -1.21 4.98
N PHE A 77 29.51 -2.47 4.54
CA PHE A 77 30.18 -3.51 5.33
C PHE A 77 31.69 -3.30 5.47
N PRO A 78 32.43 -2.87 4.42
CA PRO A 78 33.84 -2.50 4.59
C PRO A 78 34.05 -1.34 5.58
N GLN A 79 33.03 -0.51 5.80
CA GLN A 79 33.06 0.59 6.77
C GLN A 79 32.55 0.17 8.16
N GLY A 80 32.23 -1.11 8.36
CA GLY A 80 31.61 -1.63 9.59
C GLY A 80 30.15 -1.24 9.78
N LYS A 81 29.52 -0.60 8.78
CA LYS A 81 28.12 -0.16 8.81
C LYS A 81 27.22 -1.30 8.35
N ARG A 82 26.12 -1.51 9.07
CA ARG A 82 25.12 -2.54 8.74
C ARG A 82 23.70 -2.22 9.20
N ILE A 83 23.50 -1.13 9.94
CA ILE A 83 22.17 -0.73 10.40
C ILE A 83 21.84 0.63 9.80
N LEU A 84 20.65 0.78 9.25
CA LEU A 84 20.04 2.08 8.98
C LEU A 84 19.02 2.36 10.08
N LEU A 85 19.16 3.45 10.82
CA LEU A 85 18.13 3.95 11.72
C LEU A 85 17.56 5.25 11.15
N VAL A 86 16.25 5.30 11.00
CA VAL A 86 15.51 6.49 10.60
C VAL A 86 14.57 6.89 11.72
N TYR A 87 14.72 8.12 12.20
CA TYR A 87 13.82 8.71 13.18
C TYR A 87 13.57 10.19 12.92
N SER A 88 12.69 10.84 13.67
CA SER A 88 12.50 12.30 13.65
C SER A 88 12.63 12.90 15.05
N HIS A 89 12.84 14.22 15.11
CA HIS A 89 12.76 15.02 16.33
C HIS A 89 11.32 15.08 16.88
N SER A 90 10.85 13.98 17.47
CA SER A 90 9.57 13.93 18.18
C SER A 90 9.84 13.56 19.64
N PRO A 91 9.28 14.31 20.61
CA PRO A 91 9.48 14.01 22.02
C PRO A 91 8.94 12.64 22.43
N LEU A 92 8.08 12.01 21.61
CA LEU A 92 7.51 10.71 21.95
C LEU A 92 8.52 9.56 21.91
N TRP A 93 9.50 9.63 21.00
CA TRP A 93 10.44 8.53 20.77
C TRP A 93 11.90 8.96 20.72
N GLN A 94 12.19 10.24 20.54
CA GLN A 94 13.56 10.74 20.41
C GLN A 94 14.40 10.35 21.63
N ASP A 95 13.95 10.72 22.83
CA ASP A 95 14.68 10.45 24.07
C ASP A 95 14.90 8.96 24.29
N TYR A 96 13.89 8.14 23.97
CA TYR A 96 14.01 6.69 24.06
C TYR A 96 15.05 6.14 23.07
N LEU A 97 14.99 6.57 21.80
CA LEU A 97 15.92 6.10 20.77
C LEU A 97 17.35 6.54 21.08
N GLU A 98 17.55 7.80 21.49
CA GLU A 98 18.85 8.38 21.81
C GLU A 98 19.48 7.76 23.06
N SER A 99 18.69 7.43 24.08
CA SER A 99 19.18 6.82 25.32
C SER A 99 19.32 5.30 25.25
N ARG A 100 18.44 4.60 24.52
CA ARG A 100 18.37 3.12 24.53
C ARG A 100 18.90 2.45 23.28
N ILE A 101 18.76 3.04 22.10
CA ILE A 101 19.07 2.36 20.82
C ILE A 101 20.37 2.89 20.21
N LEU A 102 20.51 4.21 20.08
CA LEU A 102 21.67 4.87 19.46
C LEU A 102 23.03 4.42 20.04
N PRO A 103 23.20 4.32 21.37
CA PRO A 103 24.49 3.95 21.96
C PRO A 103 24.96 2.56 21.52
N HIS A 104 24.03 1.66 21.24
CA HIS A 104 24.33 0.30 20.82
C HIS A 104 24.65 0.18 19.33
N LEU A 105 24.21 1.13 18.49
CA LEU A 105 24.53 1.13 17.07
C LEU A 105 25.98 1.52 16.82
N GLY A 106 26.53 2.44 17.64
CA GLY A 106 27.91 2.92 17.53
C GLY A 106 28.31 3.28 16.11
N ARG A 107 29.46 2.75 15.65
CA ARG A 107 29.96 2.94 14.28
C ARG A 107 29.20 2.15 13.21
N GLN A 108 28.35 1.20 13.62
CA GLN A 108 27.63 0.32 12.72
C GLN A 108 26.34 0.95 12.17
N GLY A 109 25.87 2.03 12.82
CA GLY A 109 24.66 2.75 12.46
C GLY A 109 24.88 3.84 11.43
N VAL A 110 24.04 3.86 10.41
CA VAL A 110 23.77 5.00 9.56
C VAL A 110 22.48 5.63 10.05
N ILE A 111 22.52 6.90 10.43
CA ILE A 111 21.38 7.60 11.02
C ILE A 111 20.81 8.57 10.00
N LEU A 112 19.50 8.51 9.78
CA LEU A 112 18.76 9.50 9.01
C LEU A 112 17.72 10.17 9.89
N ASN A 113 17.80 11.49 9.97
CA ASN A 113 16.77 12.29 10.61
C ASN A 113 15.74 12.76 9.58
N TRP A 114 14.51 12.28 9.72
CA TRP A 114 13.38 12.62 8.86
C TRP A 114 12.93 14.09 8.97
N SER A 115 13.11 14.70 10.14
CA SER A 115 12.86 16.15 10.32
C SER A 115 13.81 16.97 9.45
N GLU A 116 15.00 16.45 9.17
CA GLU A 116 16.03 17.09 8.36
C GLU A 116 16.03 16.65 6.90
N ARG A 117 14.98 15.96 6.43
CA ARG A 117 14.91 15.43 5.06
C ARG A 117 15.16 16.44 3.94
N LYS A 118 14.91 17.74 4.19
CA LYS A 118 15.22 18.82 3.24
C LYS A 118 16.73 18.99 3.02
N LYS A 119 17.53 18.68 4.05
CA LYS A 119 18.99 18.74 4.05
C LYS A 119 19.64 17.44 3.59
N TRP A 120 18.88 16.43 3.17
CA TRP A 120 19.46 15.24 2.57
C TRP A 120 20.04 15.64 1.21
N GLU A 121 21.28 16.13 1.23
CA GLU A 121 21.99 16.81 0.11
C GLU A 121 21.99 15.98 -1.16
N ARG A 122 21.84 14.66 -1.03
CA ARG A 122 21.75 13.72 -2.13
C ARG A 122 20.52 12.84 -1.94
N ARG A 123 19.43 13.19 -2.64
CA ARG A 123 18.20 12.37 -2.74
C ARG A 123 18.49 10.94 -3.22
N PHE A 124 19.58 10.76 -3.97
CA PHE A 124 20.06 9.46 -4.47
C PHE A 124 21.21 8.86 -3.65
N SER A 125 21.45 9.35 -2.43
CA SER A 125 22.40 8.70 -1.53
C SER A 125 21.89 7.32 -1.12
N LEU A 126 22.81 6.38 -0.96
CA LEU A 126 22.48 5.00 -0.58
C LEU A 126 21.58 4.90 0.67
N PRO A 127 21.83 5.63 1.78
CA PRO A 127 20.93 5.59 2.95
C PRO A 127 19.50 6.00 2.61
N VAL A 128 19.33 7.04 1.78
CA VAL A 128 18.01 7.56 1.40
C VAL A 128 17.29 6.59 0.46
N LEU A 129 17.99 5.99 -0.49
CA LEU A 129 17.43 4.96 -1.37
C LEU A 129 16.99 3.72 -0.60
N VAL A 130 17.82 3.27 0.35
CA VAL A 130 17.49 2.19 1.27
C VAL A 130 16.25 2.54 2.09
N PHE A 131 16.22 3.73 2.69
CA PHE A 131 15.04 4.19 3.42
C PHE A 131 13.76 4.17 2.56
N HIS A 132 13.82 4.67 1.32
CA HIS A 132 12.64 4.68 0.45
C HIS A 132 12.16 3.27 0.07
N TYR A 133 13.07 2.33 -0.12
CA TYR A 133 12.72 0.96 -0.45
C TYR A 133 12.12 0.21 0.76
N PHE A 134 12.76 0.25 1.92
CA PHE A 134 12.35 -0.52 3.10
C PHE A 134 11.33 0.20 3.98
N GLY A 135 11.32 1.53 3.97
CA GLY A 135 10.43 2.35 4.80
C GLY A 135 8.97 2.23 4.38
N GLY A 136 8.69 2.01 3.09
CA GLY A 136 7.32 1.93 2.59
C GLY A 136 6.57 3.28 2.73
N ARG A 137 5.24 3.24 2.63
CA ARG A 137 4.40 4.45 2.61
C ARG A 137 3.82 4.86 3.97
N ARG A 138 3.73 3.93 4.93
CA ARG A 138 3.11 4.13 6.25
C ARG A 138 4.05 3.63 7.33
N GLU A 139 3.93 4.17 8.54
CA GLU A 139 4.64 3.68 9.73
C GLU A 139 6.16 3.52 9.51
N PHE A 140 6.73 4.45 8.74
CA PHE A 140 8.14 4.42 8.32
C PHE A 140 9.07 5.12 9.30
N ASN A 141 8.54 5.65 10.40
CA ASN A 141 9.29 6.40 11.39
C ASN A 141 8.68 6.19 12.79
N PRO A 142 9.44 5.68 13.78
CA PRO A 142 10.85 5.28 13.66
C PRO A 142 11.02 3.91 12.98
N LEU A 143 12.13 3.74 12.26
CA LEU A 143 12.44 2.55 11.46
C LEU A 143 13.90 2.16 11.65
N ALA A 144 14.19 0.89 11.93
CA ALA A 144 15.53 0.34 11.80
C ALA A 144 15.55 -0.77 10.74
N VAL A 145 16.60 -0.79 9.91
CA VAL A 145 16.85 -1.82 8.92
C VAL A 145 18.23 -2.41 9.18
N VAL A 146 18.27 -3.70 9.51
CA VAL A 146 19.51 -4.42 9.82
C VAL A 146 19.88 -5.30 8.64
N PHE A 147 21.05 -5.05 8.08
CA PHE A 147 21.63 -5.80 6.97
C PHE A 147 22.56 -6.88 7.49
N ARG A 148 22.49 -8.06 6.88
CA ARG A 148 23.34 -9.21 7.19
C ARG A 148 24.05 -9.68 5.92
N PRO A 149 25.28 -10.20 6.02
CA PRO A 149 25.99 -10.74 4.85
C PRO A 149 25.17 -11.85 4.22
N CYS A 150 24.97 -11.80 2.90
CA CYS A 150 24.29 -12.83 2.13
C CYS A 150 22.86 -13.17 2.62
N ARG A 151 22.20 -12.27 3.35
CA ARG A 151 20.85 -12.47 3.89
C ARG A 151 19.99 -11.22 3.70
N TRP A 152 18.70 -11.45 3.56
CA TRP A 152 17.70 -10.37 3.51
C TRP A 152 17.72 -9.53 4.78
N ALA A 153 17.57 -8.22 4.59
CA ALA A 153 17.49 -7.25 5.66
C ALA A 153 16.29 -7.50 6.58
N LYS A 154 16.48 -7.30 7.88
CA LYS A 154 15.40 -7.35 8.88
C LYS A 154 14.93 -5.93 9.16
N ILE A 155 13.61 -5.73 9.14
CA ILE A 155 12.98 -4.41 9.27
C ILE A 155 12.27 -4.33 10.62
N PHE A 156 12.53 -3.27 11.37
CA PHE A 156 11.91 -2.98 12.66
C PHE A 156 11.15 -1.66 12.56
N ARG A 157 9.82 -1.72 12.74
CA ARG A 157 8.92 -0.55 12.65
C ARG A 157 8.41 -0.20 14.03
N PHE A 158 8.92 0.88 14.58
CA PHE A 158 8.66 1.27 15.96
C PHE A 158 7.40 2.12 16.13
N TRP A 159 6.77 2.59 15.04
CA TRP A 159 5.59 3.46 15.14
C TRP A 159 4.46 2.84 15.97
N GLN A 160 4.09 1.59 15.69
CA GLN A 160 3.02 0.90 16.41
C GLN A 160 3.41 0.58 17.87
N PRO A 161 4.61 0.04 18.16
CA PRO A 161 5.07 -0.10 19.55
C PRO A 161 5.09 1.22 20.34
N PHE A 162 5.53 2.34 19.75
CA PHE A 162 5.49 3.64 20.43
C PHE A 162 4.06 4.14 20.66
N ARG A 163 3.13 3.85 19.74
CA ARG A 163 1.71 4.16 19.92
C ARG A 163 1.14 3.39 21.12
N GLU A 164 1.46 2.11 21.25
CA GLU A 164 1.03 1.28 22.39
C GLU A 164 1.69 1.70 23.71
N PHE A 165 2.98 2.07 23.65
CA PHE A 165 3.71 2.62 24.79
C PHE A 165 3.04 3.88 25.34
N LYS A 166 2.54 4.77 24.47
CA LYS A 166 1.76 5.96 24.88
C LYS A 166 0.47 5.60 25.64
N HIS A 167 -0.06 4.39 25.43
CA HIS A 167 -1.22 3.86 26.13
C HIS A 167 -0.85 2.96 27.32
N GLY A 168 0.40 3.00 27.78
CA GLY A 168 0.89 2.26 28.96
C GLY A 168 1.31 0.82 28.69
N LYS A 169 1.35 0.38 27.42
CA LYS A 169 1.79 -0.99 27.06
C LYS A 169 3.24 -0.96 26.58
N SER A 170 4.20 -1.15 27.48
CA SER A 170 5.63 -1.09 27.14
C SER A 170 6.20 -2.39 26.54
N GLU A 171 5.54 -3.52 26.77
CA GLU A 171 6.03 -4.85 26.39
C GLU A 171 6.38 -4.96 24.90
N THR A 172 5.54 -4.45 24.00
CA THR A 172 5.79 -4.51 22.55
C THR A 172 6.98 -3.66 22.12
N LEU A 173 7.19 -2.50 22.74
CA LEU A 173 8.34 -1.65 22.48
C LEU A 173 9.63 -2.27 23.02
N GLU A 174 9.60 -2.79 24.23
CA GLU A 174 10.74 -3.45 24.87
C GLU A 174 11.16 -4.71 24.12
N LYS A 175 10.19 -5.55 23.72
CA LYS A 175 10.45 -6.75 22.91
C LYS A 175 11.08 -6.38 21.56
N MET A 176 10.52 -5.42 20.84
CA MET A 176 11.09 -4.99 19.56
C MET A 176 12.49 -4.40 19.72
N THR A 177 12.71 -3.65 20.80
CA THR A 177 14.04 -3.11 21.15
C THR A 177 15.03 -4.24 21.39
N ALA A 178 14.66 -5.24 22.20
CA ALA A 178 15.50 -6.40 22.48
C ALA A 178 15.85 -7.18 21.22
N GLU A 179 14.88 -7.44 20.34
CA GLU A 179 15.11 -8.12 19.06
C GLU A 179 16.03 -7.33 18.12
N LEU A 180 15.90 -5.99 18.09
CA LEU A 180 16.81 -5.14 17.33
C LEU A 180 18.24 -5.24 17.89
N LEU A 181 18.40 -5.11 19.21
CA LEU A 181 19.71 -5.14 19.86
C LEU A 181 20.38 -6.51 19.78
N GLU A 182 19.61 -7.59 19.75
CA GLU A 182 20.13 -8.93 19.49
C GLU A 182 20.71 -9.03 18.07
N GLU A 183 20.00 -8.53 17.06
CA GLU A 183 20.50 -8.56 15.67
C GLU A 183 21.68 -7.61 15.46
N VAL A 184 21.78 -6.53 16.25
CA VAL A 184 22.94 -5.62 16.25
C VAL A 184 24.17 -6.28 16.90
N ARG A 185 24.01 -7.29 17.76
CA ARG A 185 25.14 -7.98 18.42
C ARG A 185 25.68 -9.17 17.62
N ARG A 186 24.84 -9.84 16.84
CA ARG A 186 25.25 -10.93 15.92
C ARG A 186 26.18 -10.40 14.84
#